data_AF-A0A7S1PX19-F1
#
_entry.id   AF-A0A7S1PX19-F1
#
_cell.length_a   1.000
_cell.length_b   1.000
_cell.length_c   1.000
_cell.angle_alpha   90.00
_cell.angle_beta   90.00
_cell.angle_gamma   90.00
#
_symmetry.space_group_name_H-M   'P 1'
#
loop_
_entity.id
_entity.type
_entity.pdbx_description
1 polymer ?
#
loop_
_entity_poly.entity_id
_entity_poly.type
_entity_poly.pdbx_seq_one_letter_code
_entity_poly.pdbx_strand_id
1 'polypeptide(L)'
;MTEELQDWDVEVVVERRNGCTGEVTCKYRTESSSALPGLDYVELDDTLVFQNHEKEGRITVSLKARGRYDRTEEFRLVLSEVTGGAKFDKNTDGGDENNILTIMIEPQQMAKDRVDRLKSALAINWDKAKVGHANWADQFMSAVMVNGGDDDDGDDDGGGSPSVFDWFIHVLTLPWKLLFACVPPVDYCGGWVCFCCSLGMIGIVTAIINDVASLFGCVLALGNEVTAITFVALGTSLPDTFASMTAAKQDGWADASVGNVTGSNSVNVFLGLGLPWMIGAIYWRSGTPEDKWITKYANDVEVPVEFRNGAFIVKAGSLSFNLAVFCL
;
A
#
# COMPACT_ATOMS: atom_id res chain seq x y z
N MET A 1 29.90 -14.94 13.12
CA MET A 1 31.17 -15.15 12.40
C MET A 1 31.13 -14.19 11.23
N THR A 2 31.70 -13.00 11.39
CA THR A 2 31.80 -11.99 10.34
C THR A 2 32.81 -12.50 9.33
N GLU A 3 32.35 -12.98 8.17
CA GLU A 3 33.22 -13.19 7.02
C GLU A 3 33.84 -11.82 6.68
N GLU A 4 35.16 -11.69 6.82
CA GLU A 4 35.87 -10.50 6.37
C GLU A 4 35.69 -10.39 4.86
N LEU A 5 35.00 -9.34 4.43
CA LEU A 5 34.83 -9.02 3.01
C LEU A 5 36.22 -8.68 2.46
N GLN A 6 36.77 -9.57 1.64
CA GLN A 6 38.07 -9.39 1.02
C GLN A 6 37.92 -8.68 -0.33
N ASP A 7 38.62 -7.57 -0.53
CA ASP A 7 38.71 -6.86 -1.82
C ASP A 7 39.33 -7.76 -2.91
N TRP A 8 38.94 -7.54 -4.16
CA TRP A 8 39.36 -8.36 -5.30
C TRP A 8 40.12 -7.50 -6.30
N ASP A 9 41.32 -7.94 -6.67
CA ASP A 9 42.07 -7.33 -7.77
C ASP A 9 41.85 -8.12 -9.06
N VAL A 10 41.36 -7.44 -10.09
CA VAL A 10 41.12 -7.99 -11.42
C VAL A 10 42.16 -7.41 -12.39
N GLU A 11 42.92 -8.28 -13.05
CA GLU A 11 43.85 -7.85 -14.10
C GLU A 11 43.14 -7.77 -15.46
N VAL A 12 43.10 -6.57 -16.03
CA VAL A 12 42.67 -6.34 -17.41
C VAL A 12 43.90 -6.31 -18.30
N VAL A 13 43.93 -7.19 -19.31
CA VAL A 13 45.04 -7.26 -20.29
C VAL A 13 44.68 -6.41 -21.51
N VAL A 14 45.55 -5.47 -21.84
CA VAL A 14 45.46 -4.65 -23.05
C VAL A 14 46.47 -5.17 -24.06
N GLU A 15 45.97 -5.59 -25.23
CA GLU A 15 46.81 -6.16 -26.28
C GLU A 15 47.15 -5.16 -27.37
N ARG A 16 48.43 -5.10 -27.73
CA ARG A 16 48.95 -4.39 -28.90
C ARG A 16 49.07 -5.37 -30.08
N ARG A 17 48.23 -5.16 -31.10
CA ARG A 17 48.15 -6.03 -32.30
C ARG A 17 48.79 -5.36 -33.53
N ASN A 18 49.16 -6.18 -34.50
CA ASN A 18 49.68 -5.75 -35.83
C ASN A 18 51.00 -4.94 -35.81
N GLY A 19 51.85 -5.14 -34.79
CA GLY A 19 53.20 -4.56 -34.72
C GLY A 19 53.61 -4.26 -33.29
N CYS A 20 54.89 -4.45 -32.96
CA CYS A 20 55.42 -4.23 -31.60
C CYS A 20 56.69 -3.36 -31.58
N THR A 21 57.04 -2.74 -32.71
CA THR A 21 58.24 -1.90 -32.81
C THR A 21 57.94 -0.48 -32.33
N GLY A 22 58.84 0.10 -31.53
CA GLY A 22 58.70 1.44 -30.96
C GLY A 22 57.82 1.50 -29.71
N GLU A 23 57.96 2.57 -28.96
CA GLU A 23 57.16 2.85 -27.76
C GLU A 23 55.76 3.36 -28.14
N VAL A 24 54.75 2.88 -27.44
CA VAL A 24 53.35 3.33 -27.59
C VAL A 24 52.79 3.59 -26.21
N THR A 25 52.13 4.73 -26.02
CA THR A 25 51.42 5.03 -24.77
C THR A 25 49.93 5.18 -25.03
N CYS A 26 49.12 4.91 -24.02
CA CYS A 26 47.68 5.07 -24.04
C CYS A 26 47.20 5.49 -22.64
N LYS A 27 46.37 6.52 -22.54
CA LYS A 27 45.73 6.87 -21.27
C LYS A 27 44.57 5.94 -20.98
N TYR A 28 44.36 5.61 -19.71
CA TYR A 28 43.20 4.86 -19.28
C TYR A 28 42.53 5.52 -18.08
N ARG A 29 41.20 5.57 -18.09
CA ARG A 29 40.42 6.06 -16.96
C ARG A 29 39.18 5.20 -16.73
N THR A 30 38.70 5.16 -15.49
CA THR A 30 37.42 4.53 -15.16
C THR A 30 36.28 5.55 -15.21
N GLU A 31 35.13 5.18 -15.76
CA GLU A 31 33.91 5.99 -15.79
C GLU A 31 32.77 5.26 -15.07
N SER A 32 32.12 5.94 -14.13
CA SER A 32 31.01 5.40 -13.34
C SER A 32 29.76 5.24 -14.21
N SER A 33 29.07 4.10 -14.06
CA SER A 33 27.71 3.90 -14.59
C SER A 33 26.76 3.67 -13.43
N SER A 34 26.45 2.42 -13.07
CA SER A 34 25.65 2.09 -11.88
C SER A 34 26.51 1.80 -10.65
N ALA A 35 27.76 1.38 -10.83
CA ALA A 35 28.76 1.26 -9.76
C ALA A 35 29.44 2.61 -9.50
N LEU A 36 29.70 2.92 -8.23
CA LEU A 36 30.23 4.20 -7.75
C LEU A 36 31.72 4.11 -7.40
N PRO A 37 32.56 5.09 -7.82
CA PRO A 37 33.97 5.14 -7.51
C PRO A 37 34.21 5.36 -6.01
N GLY A 38 35.25 4.71 -5.47
CA GLY A 38 35.60 4.72 -4.04
C GLY A 38 34.70 3.85 -3.15
N LEU A 39 33.52 3.46 -3.65
CA LEU A 39 32.56 2.61 -2.94
C LEU A 39 32.58 1.17 -3.45
N ASP A 40 32.48 1.00 -4.77
CA ASP A 40 32.32 -0.31 -5.42
C ASP A 40 33.62 -0.72 -6.16
N TYR A 41 34.41 0.25 -6.61
CA TYR A 41 35.74 0.05 -7.19
C TYR A 41 36.67 1.23 -6.87
N VAL A 42 37.98 1.04 -7.02
CA VAL A 42 38.98 2.13 -6.92
C VAL A 42 39.10 2.83 -8.27
N GLU A 43 38.90 4.16 -8.28
CA GLU A 43 39.02 4.96 -9.49
C GLU A 43 40.45 4.95 -10.02
N LEU A 44 40.58 4.80 -11.35
CA LEU A 44 41.85 4.80 -12.06
C LEU A 44 41.85 5.95 -13.07
N ASP A 45 42.97 6.66 -13.15
CA ASP A 45 43.29 7.65 -14.17
C ASP A 45 44.83 7.71 -14.31
N ASP A 46 45.37 6.98 -15.28
CA ASP A 46 46.81 6.85 -15.47
C ASP A 46 47.16 6.51 -16.94
N THR A 47 48.44 6.31 -17.24
CA THR A 47 48.96 6.02 -18.58
C THR A 47 49.61 4.64 -18.64
N LEU A 48 49.14 3.83 -19.59
CA LEU A 48 49.75 2.56 -19.94
C LEU A 48 50.86 2.78 -20.98
N VAL A 49 52.05 2.27 -20.71
CA VAL A 49 53.22 2.40 -21.59
C VAL A 49 53.63 1.02 -22.09
N PHE A 50 53.65 0.85 -23.41
CA PHE A 50 54.19 -0.33 -24.09
C PHE A 50 55.61 -0.03 -24.57
N GLN A 51 56.58 -0.76 -24.03
CA GLN A 51 57.97 -0.69 -24.44
C GLN A 51 58.19 -1.34 -25.82
N ASN A 52 59.38 -1.12 -26.39
CA ASN A 52 59.74 -1.76 -27.66
C ASN A 52 59.71 -3.29 -27.52
N HIS A 53 59.01 -3.96 -28.43
CA HIS A 53 58.70 -5.39 -28.44
C HIS A 53 57.68 -5.88 -27.39
N GLU A 54 57.07 -4.98 -26.63
CA GLU A 54 55.98 -5.32 -25.70
C GLU A 54 54.64 -5.40 -26.43
N LYS A 55 53.89 -6.48 -26.18
CA LYS A 55 52.61 -6.78 -26.84
C LYS A 55 51.41 -6.76 -25.90
N GLU A 56 51.64 -6.83 -24.59
CA GLU A 56 50.60 -6.90 -23.58
C GLU A 56 50.94 -5.93 -22.46
N GLY A 57 49.97 -5.12 -22.07
CA GLY A 57 50.02 -4.28 -20.88
C GLY A 57 48.93 -4.72 -19.91
N ARG A 58 49.16 -4.56 -18.61
CA ARG A 58 48.21 -4.98 -17.56
C ARG A 58 47.74 -3.77 -16.78
N ILE A 59 46.43 -3.68 -16.57
CA ILE A 59 45.79 -2.70 -15.70
C ILE A 59 45.13 -3.46 -14.56
N THR A 60 45.50 -3.15 -13.33
CA THR A 60 44.91 -3.78 -12.13
C THR A 60 43.73 -2.94 -11.65
N VAL A 61 42.55 -3.55 -11.62
CA VAL A 61 41.31 -2.93 -11.15
C VAL A 61 40.92 -3.53 -9.81
N SER A 62 40.91 -2.73 -8.76
CA SER A 62 40.54 -3.17 -7.40
C SER A 62 39.04 -2.97 -7.16
N LEU A 63 38.32 -4.07 -6.97
CA LEU A 63 36.91 -4.12 -6.60
C LEU A 63 36.76 -4.15 -5.08
N LYS A 64 35.85 -3.33 -4.56
CA LYS A 64 35.59 -3.23 -3.12
C LYS A 64 34.53 -4.25 -2.72
N ALA A 65 34.86 -5.15 -1.79
CA ALA A 65 33.91 -6.15 -1.36
C ALA A 65 32.82 -5.54 -0.48
N ARG A 66 31.58 -5.53 -0.98
CA ARG A 66 30.39 -5.11 -0.24
C ARG A 66 29.36 -6.22 -0.22
N GLY A 67 28.76 -6.44 0.95
CA GLY A 67 27.65 -7.38 1.14
C GLY A 67 26.32 -6.91 0.55
N ARG A 68 26.32 -6.32 -0.65
CA ARG A 68 25.09 -6.09 -1.43
C ARG A 68 24.84 -7.31 -2.29
N TYR A 69 23.66 -7.91 -2.14
CA TYR A 69 23.36 -9.25 -2.67
C TYR A 69 22.24 -9.25 -3.71
N ASP A 70 21.65 -8.09 -4.01
CA ASP A 70 20.38 -8.00 -4.72
C ASP A 70 20.47 -7.33 -6.10
N ARG A 71 21.61 -6.73 -6.46
CA ARG A 71 21.76 -5.99 -7.73
C ARG A 71 23.12 -6.25 -8.39
N THR A 72 23.08 -6.31 -9.71
CA THR A 72 24.26 -6.25 -10.58
C THR A 72 24.60 -4.78 -10.83
N GLU A 73 25.86 -4.41 -10.67
CA GLU A 73 26.35 -3.05 -10.88
C GLU A 73 27.41 -3.07 -11.98
N GLU A 74 27.60 -1.95 -12.70
CA GLU A 74 28.54 -1.84 -13.81
C GLU A 74 29.29 -0.51 -13.82
N PHE A 75 30.51 -0.54 -14.33
CA PHE A 75 31.31 0.64 -14.66
C PHE A 75 32.15 0.36 -15.91
N ARG A 76 32.79 1.39 -16.45
CA ARG A 76 33.55 1.30 -17.70
C ARG A 76 35.01 1.64 -17.47
N LEU A 77 35.90 0.94 -18.17
CA LEU A 77 37.31 1.29 -18.32
C LEU A 77 37.52 1.79 -19.75
N VAL A 78 37.98 3.03 -19.90
CA VAL A 78 38.10 3.72 -21.18
C VAL A 78 39.57 3.97 -21.49
N LEU A 79 40.04 3.42 -22.60
CA LEU A 79 41.35 3.71 -23.20
C LEU A 79 41.22 4.87 -24.19
N SER A 80 42.14 5.83 -24.12
CA SER A 80 42.12 7.05 -24.94
C SER A 80 43.53 7.60 -25.20
N GLU A 81 43.64 8.60 -26.07
CA GLU A 81 44.90 9.33 -26.34
C GLU A 81 46.10 8.42 -26.66
N VAL A 82 45.94 7.53 -27.65
CA VAL A 82 47.02 6.65 -28.09
C VAL A 82 48.12 7.40 -28.85
N THR A 83 49.38 7.08 -28.56
CA THR A 83 50.56 7.68 -29.21
C THR A 83 51.37 6.64 -30.01
N GLY A 84 52.55 7.01 -30.53
CA GLY A 84 53.45 6.06 -31.21
C GLY A 84 52.94 5.51 -32.55
N GLY A 85 51.95 6.16 -33.16
CA GLY A 85 51.37 5.76 -34.45
C GLY A 85 50.37 4.61 -34.40
N ALA A 86 50.07 4.09 -33.20
CA ALA A 86 49.00 3.13 -32.99
C ALA A 86 47.62 3.79 -33.12
N LYS A 87 46.59 2.96 -33.34
CA LYS A 87 45.19 3.38 -33.50
C LYS A 87 44.27 2.37 -32.82
N PHE A 88 43.12 2.83 -32.36
CA PHE A 88 42.05 1.95 -31.90
C PHE A 88 41.32 1.30 -33.06
N ASP A 89 40.67 0.17 -32.78
CA ASP A 89 39.88 -0.56 -33.77
C ASP A 89 38.51 0.09 -33.92
N LYS A 90 38.22 0.57 -35.13
CA LYS A 90 36.98 1.27 -35.49
C LYS A 90 35.71 0.49 -35.20
N ASN A 91 35.81 -0.85 -35.15
CA ASN A 91 34.67 -1.74 -34.97
C ASN A 91 34.34 -1.98 -33.49
N THR A 92 35.11 -1.40 -32.57
CA THR A 92 34.84 -1.45 -31.13
C THR A 92 33.93 -0.31 -30.70
N ASP A 93 33.39 -0.41 -29.49
CA ASP A 93 32.44 0.52 -28.89
C ASP A 93 32.93 1.98 -28.76
N GLY A 94 34.25 2.19 -28.68
CA GLY A 94 34.87 3.52 -28.67
C GLY A 94 35.29 4.07 -30.04
N GLY A 95 35.09 3.31 -31.12
CA GLY A 95 35.38 3.73 -32.49
C GLY A 95 36.86 4.07 -32.75
N ASP A 96 37.11 5.14 -33.50
CA ASP A 96 38.47 5.58 -33.87
C ASP A 96 39.22 6.26 -32.70
N GLU A 97 38.48 6.72 -31.69
CA GLU A 97 39.00 7.62 -30.66
C GLU A 97 39.31 6.91 -29.35
N ASN A 98 38.53 5.88 -28.99
CA ASN A 98 38.63 5.19 -27.71
C ASN A 98 38.46 3.68 -27.87
N ASN A 99 38.78 2.93 -26.81
CA ASN A 99 38.39 1.53 -26.65
C ASN A 99 37.82 1.35 -25.25
N ILE A 100 36.61 0.80 -25.13
CA ILE A 100 35.86 0.77 -23.88
C ILE A 100 35.67 -0.70 -23.45
N LEU A 101 35.83 -0.93 -22.14
CA LEU A 101 35.54 -2.21 -21.50
C LEU A 101 34.51 -2.00 -20.40
N THR A 102 33.33 -2.62 -20.53
CA THR A 102 32.33 -2.63 -19.46
C THR A 102 32.62 -3.75 -18.48
N ILE A 103 32.80 -3.41 -17.21
CA ILE A 103 33.04 -4.35 -16.11
C ILE A 103 31.73 -4.51 -15.33
N MET A 104 31.23 -5.74 -15.28
CA MET A 104 30.01 -6.12 -14.57
C MET A 104 30.39 -6.73 -13.21
N ILE A 105 29.88 -6.14 -12.13
CA ILE A 105 30.02 -6.64 -10.76
C ILE A 105 28.74 -7.43 -10.43
N GLU A 106 28.86 -8.75 -10.39
CA GLU A 106 27.75 -9.65 -10.06
C GLU A 106 27.73 -10.03 -8.57
N PRO A 107 26.55 -10.08 -7.93
CA PRO A 107 26.44 -10.52 -6.55
C PRO A 107 26.76 -12.01 -6.42
N GLN A 108 27.46 -12.38 -5.34
CA GLN A 108 27.80 -13.78 -5.06
C GLN A 108 26.54 -14.64 -4.89
N GLN A 109 26.36 -15.63 -5.77
CA GLN A 109 25.15 -16.47 -5.84
C GLN A 109 24.75 -17.10 -4.49
N MET A 110 25.73 -17.60 -3.71
CA MET A 110 25.45 -18.21 -2.40
C MET A 110 24.89 -17.24 -1.36
N ALA A 111 25.28 -15.97 -1.40
CA ALA A 111 24.82 -14.98 -0.44
C ALA A 111 23.40 -14.50 -0.80
N LYS A 112 23.11 -14.35 -2.10
CA LYS A 112 21.76 -14.14 -2.63
C LYS A 112 20.82 -15.29 -2.22
N ASP A 113 21.25 -16.54 -2.38
CA ASP A 113 20.46 -17.72 -1.99
C ASP A 113 20.19 -17.79 -0.48
N ARG A 114 21.16 -17.42 0.38
CA ARG A 114 20.97 -17.37 1.84
C ARG A 114 19.99 -16.28 2.24
N VAL A 115 20.10 -15.10 1.63
CA VAL A 115 19.19 -13.98 1.85
C VAL A 115 17.78 -14.34 1.39
N ASP A 116 17.62 -14.97 0.22
CA ASP A 116 16.32 -15.37 -0.31
C ASP A 116 15.68 -16.51 0.50
N ARG A 117 16.47 -17.44 1.03
CA ARG A 117 16.01 -18.43 2.02
C ARG A 117 15.56 -17.77 3.33
N LEU A 118 16.27 -16.75 3.81
CA LEU A 118 15.89 -16.02 5.02
C LEU A 118 14.60 -15.21 4.81
N LYS A 119 14.46 -14.52 3.67
CA LYS A 119 13.22 -13.84 3.28
C LYS A 119 12.02 -14.78 3.26
N SER A 120 12.20 -15.96 2.66
CA SER A 120 11.18 -17.00 2.56
C SER A 120 10.84 -17.60 3.92
N ALA A 121 11.85 -17.86 4.76
CA ALA A 121 11.66 -18.42 6.10
C ALA A 121 10.97 -17.43 7.07
N LEU A 122 11.14 -16.12 6.87
CA LEU A 122 10.48 -15.09 7.65
C LEU A 122 9.11 -14.67 7.08
N ALA A 123 8.68 -15.22 5.92
CA ALA A 123 7.46 -14.84 5.21
C ALA A 123 7.31 -13.32 4.96
N ILE A 124 8.43 -12.58 4.96
CA ILE A 124 8.43 -11.14 4.70
C ILE A 124 8.44 -10.97 3.17
N ASN A 125 7.24 -10.92 2.59
CA ASN A 125 7.05 -10.59 1.18
C ASN A 125 7.25 -9.07 0.99
N TRP A 126 8.51 -8.64 1.02
CA TRP A 126 8.89 -7.24 0.86
C TRP A 126 8.41 -6.67 -0.48
N ASP A 127 8.34 -7.50 -1.52
CA ASP A 127 7.78 -7.11 -2.82
C ASP A 127 6.28 -6.80 -2.73
N LYS A 128 5.49 -7.58 -1.97
CA LYS A 128 4.09 -7.25 -1.68
C LYS A 128 3.97 -5.99 -0.84
N ALA A 129 4.87 -5.78 0.11
CA ALA A 129 4.86 -4.57 0.93
C ALA A 129 5.20 -3.31 0.11
N LYS A 130 6.12 -3.42 -0.86
CA LYS A 130 6.50 -2.34 -1.78
C LYS A 130 5.40 -2.03 -2.78
N VAL A 131 4.78 -3.05 -3.37
CA VAL A 131 3.60 -2.90 -4.23
C VAL A 131 2.44 -2.29 -3.44
N GLY A 132 2.19 -2.77 -2.21
CA GLY A 132 1.20 -2.18 -1.31
C GLY A 132 1.50 -0.70 -1.00
N HIS A 133 2.75 -0.31 -0.77
CA HIS A 133 3.10 1.10 -0.57
C HIS A 133 2.83 1.98 -1.79
N ALA A 134 3.12 1.49 -3.00
CA ALA A 134 2.80 2.20 -4.23
C ALA A 134 1.27 2.35 -4.38
N ASN A 135 0.53 1.25 -4.20
CA ASN A 135 -0.93 1.24 -4.23
C ASN A 135 -1.55 2.21 -3.22
N TRP A 136 -0.94 2.39 -2.05
CA TRP A 136 -1.45 3.34 -1.05
C TRP A 136 -1.28 4.79 -1.49
N ALA A 137 -0.12 5.14 -2.06
CA ALA A 137 0.10 6.47 -2.61
C ALA A 137 -0.86 6.77 -3.77
N ASP A 138 -1.12 5.77 -4.60
CA ASP A 138 -2.09 5.87 -5.69
C ASP A 138 -3.50 6.13 -5.17
N GLN A 139 -3.93 5.53 -4.06
CA GLN A 139 -5.24 5.83 -3.46
C GLN A 139 -5.40 7.31 -3.09
N PHE A 140 -4.35 7.95 -2.57
CA PHE A 140 -4.37 9.39 -2.28
C PHE A 140 -4.39 10.24 -3.55
N MET A 141 -3.65 9.84 -4.59
CA MET A 141 -3.70 10.50 -5.89
C MET A 141 -5.11 10.38 -6.51
N SER A 142 -5.68 9.17 -6.57
CA SER A 142 -7.03 8.92 -7.07
C SER A 142 -8.11 9.66 -6.27
N ALA A 143 -7.90 9.89 -4.96
CA ALA A 143 -8.81 10.66 -4.13
C ALA A 143 -8.87 12.15 -4.55
N VAL A 144 -7.74 12.72 -4.97
CA VAL A 144 -7.60 14.13 -5.37
C VAL A 144 -7.94 14.36 -6.85
N MET A 145 -7.90 13.32 -7.68
CA MET A 145 -8.29 13.41 -9.09
C MET A 145 -9.81 13.45 -9.27
N VAL A 146 -10.30 14.35 -10.14
CA VAL A 146 -11.69 14.34 -10.60
C VAL A 146 -11.87 13.18 -11.56
N ASN A 147 -12.93 12.39 -11.34
CA ASN A 147 -13.23 11.14 -12.06
C ASN A 147 -12.25 9.97 -11.88
N GLY A 148 -11.21 10.09 -11.04
CA GLY A 148 -10.22 9.02 -10.83
C GLY A 148 -9.36 8.84 -12.08
N GLY A 149 -8.12 9.31 -12.04
CA GLY A 149 -7.30 9.46 -13.25
C GLY A 149 -7.19 8.19 -14.09
N ASP A 150 -7.46 8.36 -15.39
CA ASP A 150 -7.22 7.51 -16.58
C ASP A 150 -7.41 5.99 -16.47
N ASP A 151 -8.51 5.53 -17.08
CA ASP A 151 -8.61 4.44 -18.05
C ASP A 151 -7.52 3.35 -18.03
N ASP A 152 -7.75 2.27 -17.28
CA ASP A 152 -7.22 0.95 -17.64
C ASP A 152 -8.09 -0.21 -17.13
N ASP A 153 -9.41 -0.11 -17.32
CA ASP A 153 -10.28 -1.29 -17.33
C ASP A 153 -11.43 -1.02 -18.32
N GLY A 154 -11.41 -1.75 -19.43
CA GLY A 154 -12.26 -1.52 -20.59
C GLY A 154 -13.72 -1.86 -20.37
N ASP A 155 -14.47 -0.95 -19.76
CA ASP A 155 -15.91 -0.82 -19.97
C ASP A 155 -16.27 0.60 -20.42
N ASP A 156 -16.83 0.63 -21.62
CA ASP A 156 -17.36 1.76 -22.36
C ASP A 156 -18.46 2.48 -21.56
N ASP A 157 -18.13 3.59 -20.90
CA ASP A 157 -19.11 4.66 -20.63
C ASP A 157 -18.43 6.03 -20.38
N GLY A 158 -18.21 6.77 -21.49
CA GLY A 158 -18.39 8.23 -21.48
C GLY A 158 -17.26 9.15 -21.00
N GLY A 159 -16.02 8.94 -21.45
CA GLY A 159 -14.88 9.85 -21.24
C GLY A 159 -15.03 11.24 -21.89
N GLY A 160 -15.86 12.10 -21.29
CA GLY A 160 -15.90 13.54 -21.54
C GLY A 160 -15.08 14.29 -20.47
N SER A 161 -14.57 15.48 -20.81
CA SER A 161 -14.00 16.39 -19.82
C SER A 161 -14.98 16.62 -18.67
N PRO A 162 -14.51 16.68 -17.40
CA PRO A 162 -15.38 16.66 -16.23
C PRO A 162 -16.37 17.83 -16.27
N SER A 163 -17.65 17.51 -16.06
CA SER A 163 -18.72 18.49 -15.95
C SER A 163 -18.51 19.39 -14.74
N VAL A 164 -19.11 20.59 -14.76
CA VAL A 164 -19.18 21.47 -13.58
C VAL A 164 -19.83 20.74 -12.40
N PHE A 165 -20.77 19.83 -12.68
CA PHE A 165 -21.38 18.99 -11.66
C PHE A 165 -20.40 17.97 -11.07
N ASP A 166 -19.51 17.39 -11.88
CA ASP A 166 -18.50 16.44 -11.41
C ASP A 166 -17.51 17.14 -10.49
N TRP A 167 -17.09 18.36 -10.83
CA TRP A 167 -16.27 19.20 -9.96
C TRP A 167 -16.97 19.55 -8.65
N PHE A 168 -18.26 19.88 -8.69
CA PHE A 168 -19.04 20.17 -7.50
C PHE A 168 -19.11 18.97 -6.56
N ILE A 169 -19.47 17.79 -7.08
CA ILE A 169 -19.52 16.55 -6.31
C ILE A 169 -18.13 16.14 -5.84
N HIS A 170 -17.09 16.33 -6.65
CA HIS A 170 -15.72 16.05 -6.25
C HIS A 170 -15.32 16.90 -5.04
N VAL A 171 -15.52 18.22 -5.07
CA VAL A 171 -15.20 19.10 -3.93
C VAL A 171 -16.00 18.72 -2.68
N LEU A 172 -17.28 18.38 -2.85
CA LEU A 172 -18.14 17.97 -1.74
C LEU A 172 -17.68 16.64 -1.10
N THR A 173 -17.24 15.69 -1.93
CA THR A 173 -16.83 14.34 -1.48
C THR A 173 -15.34 14.24 -1.15
N LEU A 174 -14.51 15.23 -1.51
CA LEU A 174 -13.06 15.21 -1.30
C LEU A 174 -12.65 14.95 0.16
N PRO A 175 -13.26 15.60 1.18
CA PRO A 175 -12.92 15.29 2.57
C PRO A 175 -13.14 13.82 2.93
N TRP A 176 -14.17 13.22 2.34
CA TRP A 176 -14.54 11.81 2.54
C TRP A 176 -13.62 10.86 1.79
N LYS A 177 -13.24 11.20 0.56
CA LYS A 177 -12.25 10.45 -0.23
C LYS A 177 -10.89 10.42 0.46
N LEU A 178 -10.43 11.55 0.99
CA LEU A 178 -9.16 11.64 1.72
C LEU A 178 -9.20 10.89 3.06
N LEU A 179 -10.33 10.95 3.76
CA LEU A 179 -10.52 10.18 4.99
C LEU A 179 -10.39 8.68 4.71
N PHE A 180 -11.03 8.18 3.66
CA PHE A 180 -10.98 6.77 3.30
C PHE A 180 -9.67 6.32 2.66
N ALA A 181 -8.93 7.22 2.00
CA ALA A 181 -7.57 6.92 1.53
C ALA A 181 -6.59 6.62 2.69
N CYS A 182 -6.95 6.95 3.93
CA CYS A 182 -6.16 6.57 5.11
C CYS A 182 -6.30 5.08 5.48
N VAL A 183 -7.24 4.35 4.87
CA VAL A 183 -7.35 2.89 5.04
C VAL A 183 -6.22 2.23 4.26
N PRO A 184 -5.40 1.39 4.91
CA PRO A 184 -4.26 0.77 4.25
C PRO A 184 -4.70 -0.25 3.18
N PRO A 185 -3.87 -0.51 2.16
CA PRO A 185 -4.18 -1.48 1.10
C PRO A 185 -4.33 -2.92 1.61
N VAL A 186 -5.07 -3.72 0.83
CA VAL A 186 -5.33 -5.14 1.11
C VAL A 186 -4.08 -6.03 1.01
N ASP A 187 -3.01 -5.54 0.40
CA ASP A 187 -1.75 -6.27 0.26
C ASP A 187 -1.05 -6.51 1.60
N TYR A 188 -1.33 -5.69 2.62
CA TYR A 188 -0.74 -5.83 3.94
C TYR A 188 -1.39 -6.96 4.74
N CYS A 189 -0.54 -7.89 5.19
CA CYS A 189 -0.92 -9.04 6.02
C CYS A 189 -2.12 -9.83 5.48
N GLY A 190 -2.24 -9.97 4.16
CA GLY A 190 -3.34 -10.71 3.53
C GLY A 190 -4.71 -10.06 3.75
N GLY A 191 -4.76 -8.73 3.87
CA GLY A 191 -6.00 -7.95 3.96
C GLY A 191 -6.47 -7.68 5.39
N TRP A 192 -5.90 -8.35 6.40
CA TRP A 192 -6.34 -8.20 7.79
C TRP A 192 -6.17 -6.78 8.34
N VAL A 193 -5.09 -6.09 7.94
CA VAL A 193 -4.84 -4.72 8.39
C VAL A 193 -5.89 -3.77 7.79
N CYS A 194 -6.14 -3.89 6.49
CA CYS A 194 -7.21 -3.14 5.80
C CYS A 194 -8.58 -3.39 6.46
N PHE A 195 -8.92 -4.66 6.72
CA PHE A 195 -10.18 -5.05 7.34
C PHE A 195 -10.37 -4.43 8.74
N CYS A 196 -9.37 -4.55 9.62
CA CYS A 196 -9.46 -4.00 10.98
C CYS A 196 -9.48 -2.47 10.99
N CYS A 197 -8.66 -1.82 10.16
CA CYS A 197 -8.63 -0.36 10.05
C CYS A 197 -9.93 0.20 9.48
N SER A 198 -10.49 -0.43 8.44
CA SER A 198 -11.78 -0.01 7.86
C SER A 198 -12.93 -0.20 8.86
N LEU A 199 -12.98 -1.34 9.56
CA LEU A 199 -13.98 -1.59 10.59
C LEU A 199 -13.91 -0.55 11.72
N GLY A 200 -12.70 -0.21 12.18
CA GLY A 200 -12.51 0.84 13.18
C GLY A 200 -12.94 2.23 12.69
N MET A 201 -12.59 2.59 11.45
CA MET A 201 -12.96 3.86 10.85
C MET A 201 -14.49 3.98 10.67
N ILE A 202 -15.15 2.92 10.21
CA ILE A 202 -16.62 2.86 10.13
C ILE A 202 -17.21 3.10 11.53
N GLY A 203 -16.71 2.43 12.57
CA GLY A 203 -17.16 2.63 13.94
C GLY A 203 -17.04 4.09 14.43
N ILE A 204 -15.92 4.75 14.13
CA ILE A 204 -15.70 6.16 14.49
C ILE A 204 -16.69 7.08 13.75
N VAL A 205 -16.85 6.89 12.44
CA VAL A 205 -17.77 7.72 11.66
C VAL A 205 -19.21 7.50 12.12
N THR A 206 -19.64 6.25 12.33
CA THR A 206 -20.98 5.94 12.83
C THR A 206 -21.24 6.62 14.17
N ALA A 207 -20.26 6.66 15.09
CA ALA A 207 -20.39 7.38 16.35
C ALA A 207 -20.62 8.89 16.14
N ILE A 208 -19.83 9.52 15.27
CA ILE A 208 -19.98 10.95 14.93
C ILE A 208 -21.35 11.22 14.30
N ILE A 209 -21.78 10.39 13.35
CA ILE A 209 -23.09 10.51 12.70
C ILE A 209 -24.21 10.40 13.72
N ASN A 210 -24.11 9.47 14.68
CA ASN A 210 -25.10 9.31 15.74
C ASN A 210 -25.22 10.55 16.64
N ASP A 211 -24.10 11.17 17.00
CA ASP A 211 -24.09 12.40 17.81
C ASP A 211 -24.69 13.59 17.05
N VAL A 212 -24.34 13.73 15.77
CA VAL A 212 -24.90 14.78 14.90
C VAL A 212 -26.40 14.56 14.68
N ALA A 213 -26.85 13.33 14.44
CA ALA A 213 -28.26 13.00 14.29
C ALA A 213 -29.05 13.33 15.55
N SER A 214 -28.50 13.03 16.74
CA SER A 214 -29.12 13.36 18.03
C SER A 214 -29.26 14.87 18.23
N LEU A 215 -28.22 15.65 17.89
CA LEU A 215 -28.26 17.11 17.96
C LEU A 215 -29.33 17.68 16.99
N PHE A 216 -29.39 17.14 15.78
CA PHE A 216 -30.36 17.55 14.77
C PHE A 216 -31.81 17.23 15.21
N GLY A 217 -32.04 16.05 15.79
CA GLY A 217 -33.33 15.67 16.38
C GLY A 217 -33.77 16.66 17.46
N CYS A 218 -32.85 17.10 18.32
CA CYS A 218 -33.12 18.11 19.34
C CYS A 218 -33.52 19.47 18.74
N VAL A 219 -32.84 19.91 17.67
CA VAL A 219 -33.15 21.20 17.00
C VAL A 219 -34.52 21.16 16.32
N LEU A 220 -34.90 20.02 15.73
CA LEU A 220 -36.18 19.84 15.07
C LEU A 220 -37.33 19.46 16.03
N ALA A 221 -37.05 19.33 17.33
CA ALA A 221 -37.99 18.82 18.34
C ALA A 221 -38.61 17.46 17.95
N LEU A 222 -37.85 16.61 17.27
CA LEU A 222 -38.23 15.25 16.94
C LEU A 222 -37.85 14.31 18.10
N GLY A 223 -38.70 13.32 18.38
CA GLY A 223 -38.37 12.27 19.33
C GLY A 223 -37.17 11.46 18.86
N ASN A 224 -36.30 11.04 19.80
CA ASN A 224 -35.08 10.28 19.50
C ASN A 224 -35.39 9.02 18.69
N GLU A 225 -36.55 8.39 18.93
CA GLU A 225 -37.02 7.22 18.20
C GLU A 225 -37.27 7.56 16.72
N VAL A 226 -37.95 8.69 16.45
CA VAL A 226 -38.26 9.13 15.08
C VAL A 226 -36.98 9.51 14.35
N THR A 227 -36.05 10.21 15.01
CA THR A 227 -34.76 10.60 14.42
C THR A 227 -33.90 9.39 14.10
N ALA A 228 -33.82 8.40 14.99
CA ALA A 228 -33.08 7.16 14.73
C ALA A 228 -33.66 6.38 13.54
N ILE A 229 -34.98 6.26 13.47
CA ILE A 229 -35.66 5.51 12.40
C ILE A 229 -35.54 6.22 11.05
N THR A 230 -35.63 7.55 11.02
CA THR A 230 -35.67 8.29 9.75
C THR A 230 -34.28 8.63 9.22
N PHE A 231 -33.37 9.09 10.07
CA PHE A 231 -32.05 9.55 9.60
C PHE A 231 -30.98 8.48 9.74
N VAL A 232 -30.95 7.76 10.87
CA VAL A 232 -29.90 6.76 11.12
C VAL A 232 -30.17 5.50 10.30
N ALA A 233 -31.39 4.96 10.31
CA ALA A 233 -31.71 3.74 9.56
C ALA A 233 -31.60 3.94 8.04
N LEU A 234 -32.13 5.03 7.48
CA LEU A 234 -31.91 5.36 6.05
C LEU A 234 -30.41 5.54 5.74
N GLY A 235 -29.68 6.20 6.63
CA GLY A 235 -28.24 6.41 6.49
C GLY A 235 -27.42 5.11 6.45
N THR A 236 -27.88 4.04 7.11
CA THR A 236 -27.25 2.72 7.07
C THR A 236 -27.71 1.86 5.89
N SER A 237 -28.99 1.93 5.51
CA SER A 237 -29.56 1.09 4.45
C SER A 237 -29.25 1.56 3.04
N LEU A 238 -29.04 2.87 2.83
CA LEU A 238 -28.67 3.41 1.52
C LEU A 238 -27.29 2.88 1.04
N PRO A 239 -26.22 2.93 1.85
CA PRO A 239 -24.95 2.27 1.51
C PRO A 239 -25.09 0.78 1.20
N ASP A 240 -25.84 0.02 2.00
CA ASP A 240 -26.08 -1.42 1.77
C ASP A 240 -26.81 -1.69 0.45
N THR A 241 -27.74 -0.80 0.09
CA THR A 241 -28.46 -0.85 -1.18
C THR A 241 -27.51 -0.59 -2.35
N PHE A 242 -26.66 0.42 -2.26
CA PHE A 242 -25.67 0.71 -3.30
C PHE A 242 -24.63 -0.40 -3.42
N ALA A 243 -24.13 -0.96 -2.31
CA ALA A 243 -23.21 -2.09 -2.32
C ALA A 243 -23.84 -3.31 -3.00
N SER A 244 -25.09 -3.64 -2.66
CA SER A 244 -25.86 -4.73 -3.28
C SER A 244 -26.13 -4.50 -4.76
N MET A 245 -26.42 -3.25 -5.16
CA MET A 245 -26.62 -2.85 -6.56
C MET A 245 -25.32 -2.97 -7.38
N THR A 246 -24.19 -2.50 -6.84
CA THR A 246 -22.88 -2.63 -7.50
C THR A 246 -22.50 -4.10 -7.65
N ALA A 247 -22.67 -4.91 -6.61
CA ALA A 247 -22.44 -6.36 -6.68
C ALA A 247 -23.32 -7.04 -7.75
N ALA A 248 -24.59 -6.65 -7.88
CA ALA A 248 -25.48 -7.20 -8.90
C ALA A 248 -25.11 -6.78 -10.34
N LYS A 249 -24.51 -5.59 -10.52
CA LYS A 249 -24.05 -5.13 -11.84
C LYS A 249 -22.73 -5.78 -12.25
N GLN A 250 -21.83 -6.01 -11.30
CA GLN A 250 -20.50 -6.56 -11.55
C GLN A 250 -20.49 -8.10 -11.65
N ASP A 251 -21.44 -8.78 -10.99
CA ASP A 251 -21.51 -10.24 -10.97
C ASP A 251 -22.58 -10.76 -11.95
N GLY A 252 -22.17 -11.63 -12.88
CA GLY A 252 -23.06 -12.19 -13.90
C GLY A 252 -24.19 -13.08 -13.35
N TRP A 253 -24.05 -13.59 -12.12
CA TRP A 253 -25.05 -14.45 -11.47
C TRP A 253 -25.72 -13.80 -10.26
N ALA A 254 -25.31 -12.57 -9.90
CA ALA A 254 -25.81 -11.81 -8.75
C ALA A 254 -25.75 -12.54 -7.39
N ASP A 255 -24.99 -13.63 -7.27
CA ASP A 255 -24.87 -14.43 -6.03
C ASP A 255 -24.31 -13.57 -4.89
N ALA A 256 -23.34 -12.70 -5.21
CA ALA A 256 -22.77 -11.75 -4.26
C ALA A 256 -23.82 -10.76 -3.73
N SER A 257 -24.77 -10.33 -4.56
CA SER A 257 -25.85 -9.42 -4.17
C SER A 257 -26.84 -10.09 -3.22
N VAL A 258 -27.25 -11.32 -3.53
CA VAL A 258 -28.14 -12.11 -2.65
C VAL A 258 -27.48 -12.39 -1.30
N GLY A 259 -26.19 -12.71 -1.31
CA GLY A 259 -25.38 -12.86 -0.11
C GLY A 259 -25.33 -11.59 0.74
N ASN A 260 -25.13 -10.43 0.10
CA ASN A 260 -25.09 -9.14 0.80
C ASN A 260 -26.44 -8.76 1.43
N VAL A 261 -27.53 -8.86 0.68
CA VAL A 261 -28.89 -8.54 1.17
C VAL A 261 -29.29 -9.45 2.34
N THR A 262 -29.06 -10.75 2.19
CA THR A 262 -29.42 -11.74 3.23
C THR A 262 -28.50 -11.61 4.46
N GLY A 263 -27.21 -11.38 4.21
CA GLY A 263 -26.19 -11.22 5.24
C GLY A 263 -26.39 -9.96 6.09
N SER A 264 -26.55 -8.79 5.46
CA SER A 264 -26.75 -7.52 6.17
C SER A 264 -28.01 -7.55 7.04
N ASN A 265 -29.14 -8.04 6.53
CA ASN A 265 -30.37 -8.17 7.32
C ASN A 265 -30.20 -9.13 8.51
N SER A 266 -29.48 -10.23 8.31
CA SER A 266 -29.17 -11.16 9.40
C SER A 266 -28.31 -10.51 10.47
N VAL A 267 -27.27 -9.75 10.07
CA VAL A 267 -26.40 -9.01 10.99
C VAL A 267 -27.18 -7.94 11.76
N ASN A 268 -28.05 -7.18 11.09
CA ASN A 268 -28.86 -6.14 11.74
C ASN A 268 -29.80 -6.71 12.82
N VAL A 269 -30.44 -7.85 12.55
CA VAL A 269 -31.35 -8.47 13.53
C VAL A 269 -30.56 -9.19 14.63
N PHE A 270 -29.62 -10.08 14.28
CA PHE A 270 -28.93 -10.91 15.26
C PHE A 270 -27.85 -10.15 16.04
N LEU A 271 -26.99 -9.39 15.35
CA LEU A 271 -25.92 -8.64 15.97
C LEU A 271 -26.36 -7.22 16.35
N GLY A 272 -27.20 -6.56 15.54
CA GLY A 272 -27.67 -5.21 15.83
C GLY A 272 -28.69 -5.14 16.98
N LEU A 273 -29.68 -6.03 17.00
CA LEU A 273 -30.68 -6.08 18.08
C LEU A 273 -30.34 -7.11 19.16
N GLY A 274 -29.93 -8.32 18.75
CA GLY A 274 -29.70 -9.44 19.68
C GLY A 274 -28.52 -9.24 20.62
N LEU A 275 -27.39 -8.71 20.12
CA LEU A 275 -26.17 -8.52 20.91
C LEU A 275 -26.31 -7.45 22.00
N PRO A 276 -26.83 -6.23 21.71
CA PRO A 276 -27.09 -5.24 22.76
C PRO A 276 -28.14 -5.71 23.78
N TRP A 277 -29.17 -6.44 23.33
CA TRP A 277 -30.16 -7.04 24.23
C TRP A 277 -29.51 -8.05 25.18
N MET A 278 -28.65 -8.95 24.66
CA MET A 278 -27.91 -9.92 25.46
C MET A 278 -26.97 -9.23 26.46
N ILE A 279 -26.20 -8.23 26.01
CA ILE A 279 -25.30 -7.45 26.88
C ILE A 279 -26.10 -6.76 27.99
N GLY A 280 -27.21 -6.10 27.65
CA GLY A 280 -28.10 -5.45 28.61
C GLY A 280 -28.70 -6.42 29.62
N ALA A 281 -29.18 -7.58 29.16
CA ALA A 281 -29.74 -8.61 30.02
C ALA A 281 -28.70 -9.16 31.03
N ILE A 282 -27.46 -9.38 30.61
CA ILE A 282 -26.37 -9.84 31.49
C ILE A 282 -25.94 -8.74 32.46
N TYR A 283 -25.77 -7.51 31.96
CA TYR A 283 -25.36 -6.36 32.77
C TYR A 283 -26.37 -6.10 33.90
N TRP A 284 -27.66 -6.01 33.58
CA TRP A 284 -28.70 -5.75 34.58
C TRP A 284 -29.04 -6.95 35.47
N ARG A 285 -28.65 -8.18 35.08
CA ARG A 285 -28.72 -9.35 35.96
C ARG A 285 -27.63 -9.35 37.03
N SER A 286 -26.50 -8.69 36.78
CA SER A 286 -25.32 -8.69 37.65
C SER A 286 -25.08 -7.35 38.38
N GLY A 287 -25.65 -6.25 37.88
CA GLY A 287 -25.49 -4.91 38.42
C GLY A 287 -26.52 -4.51 39.47
N THR A 288 -26.16 -3.54 40.31
CA THR A 288 -27.08 -2.80 41.17
C THR A 288 -27.60 -1.56 40.45
N PRO A 289 -28.84 -1.10 40.72
CA PRO A 289 -29.45 0.00 40.00
C PRO A 289 -28.73 1.31 40.30
N GLU A 290 -28.30 1.99 39.24
CA GLU A 290 -27.73 3.33 39.31
C GLU A 290 -28.84 4.36 39.60
N ASP A 291 -28.49 5.47 40.26
CA ASP A 291 -29.44 6.54 40.64
C ASP A 291 -30.26 7.06 39.45
N LYS A 292 -29.67 7.09 38.25
CA LYS A 292 -30.35 7.47 37.00
C LYS A 292 -31.46 6.50 36.62
N TRP A 293 -31.25 5.19 36.79
CA TRP A 293 -32.24 4.17 36.50
C TRP A 293 -33.42 4.29 37.48
N ILE A 294 -33.12 4.43 38.78
CA ILE A 294 -34.13 4.60 39.83
C ILE A 294 -34.99 5.83 39.53
N THR A 295 -34.36 6.96 39.19
CA THR A 295 -35.09 8.21 38.89
C THR A 295 -35.96 8.08 37.63
N LYS A 296 -35.47 7.38 36.59
CA LYS A 296 -36.20 7.18 35.33
C LYS A 296 -37.47 6.34 35.49
N TYR A 297 -37.42 5.30 36.34
CA TYR A 297 -38.52 4.35 36.50
C TYR A 297 -39.26 4.47 37.86
N ALA A 298 -38.91 5.45 38.70
CA ALA A 298 -39.47 5.62 40.05
C ALA A 298 -41.00 5.65 40.11
N ASN A 299 -41.65 6.25 39.11
CA ASN A 299 -43.10 6.46 39.05
C ASN A 299 -43.78 5.63 37.95
N ASP A 300 -43.07 4.71 37.32
CA ASP A 300 -43.56 3.96 36.17
C ASP A 300 -44.37 2.74 36.64
N VAL A 301 -45.69 2.79 36.45
CA VAL A 301 -46.66 1.77 36.96
C VAL A 301 -46.48 0.43 36.24
N GLU A 302 -45.86 0.44 35.06
CA GLU A 302 -45.59 -0.73 34.23
C GLU A 302 -44.44 -1.60 34.78
N VAL A 303 -43.67 -1.11 35.76
CA VAL A 303 -42.52 -1.84 36.32
C VAL A 303 -42.96 -2.67 37.53
N PRO A 304 -42.90 -4.02 37.45
CA PRO A 304 -43.26 -4.86 38.58
C PRO A 304 -42.40 -4.55 39.82
N VAL A 305 -43.00 -4.65 41.00
CA VAL A 305 -42.36 -4.28 42.28
C VAL A 305 -41.07 -5.08 42.53
N GLU A 306 -41.03 -6.32 42.04
CA GLU A 306 -39.88 -7.24 42.06
C GLU A 306 -38.66 -6.74 41.28
N PHE A 307 -38.84 -5.85 40.30
CA PHE A 307 -37.76 -5.29 39.47
C PHE A 307 -37.35 -3.88 39.89
N ARG A 308 -37.88 -3.33 40.98
CA ARG A 308 -37.53 -1.98 41.49
C ARG A 308 -36.06 -1.84 41.92
N ASN A 309 -35.36 -2.96 42.11
CA ASN A 309 -33.94 -3.02 42.41
C ASN A 309 -33.07 -3.17 41.16
N GLY A 310 -33.52 -2.71 39.99
CA GLY A 310 -32.75 -2.71 38.75
C GLY A 310 -33.04 -3.91 37.87
N ALA A 311 -33.48 -3.65 36.64
CA ALA A 311 -33.68 -4.65 35.62
C ALA A 311 -33.54 -4.02 34.23
N PHE A 312 -33.28 -4.87 33.22
CA PHE A 312 -33.37 -4.45 31.83
C PHE A 312 -34.84 -4.40 31.41
N ILE A 313 -35.39 -3.19 31.27
CA ILE A 313 -36.82 -2.97 30.98
C ILE A 313 -37.00 -2.64 29.50
N VAL A 314 -37.81 -3.44 28.80
CA VAL A 314 -38.27 -3.19 27.43
C VAL A 314 -39.78 -3.01 27.46
N LYS A 315 -40.26 -1.79 27.21
CA LYS A 315 -41.71 -1.51 27.17
C LYS A 315 -42.36 -2.20 25.98
N ALA A 316 -43.52 -2.81 26.19
CA ALA A 316 -44.30 -3.41 25.11
C ALA A 316 -44.79 -2.31 24.14
N GLY A 317 -44.70 -2.57 22.83
CA GLY A 317 -45.18 -1.67 21.77
C GLY A 317 -44.08 -0.96 20.95
N SER A 318 -42.89 -0.73 21.53
CA SER A 318 -41.76 -0.19 20.77
C SER A 318 -41.22 -1.20 19.77
N LEU A 319 -41.21 -2.49 20.13
CA LEU A 319 -40.72 -3.56 19.26
C LEU A 319 -41.57 -3.71 17.99
N SER A 320 -42.90 -3.76 18.13
CA SER A 320 -43.82 -3.93 16.99
C SER A 320 -43.80 -2.72 16.06
N PHE A 321 -43.71 -1.50 16.63
CA PHE A 321 -43.56 -0.27 15.85
C PHE A 321 -42.20 -0.23 15.13
N ASN A 322 -41.11 -0.55 15.84
CA ASN A 322 -39.77 -0.61 15.24
C ASN A 322 -39.67 -1.66 14.15
N LEU A 323 -40.22 -2.87 14.34
CA LEU A 323 -40.29 -3.92 13.32
C LEU A 323 -41.16 -3.52 12.13
N ALA A 324 -42.33 -2.92 12.36
CA ALA A 324 -43.21 -2.48 11.28
C ALA A 324 -42.54 -1.42 10.39
N VAL A 325 -41.76 -0.50 10.99
CA VAL A 325 -41.02 0.49 10.21
C VAL A 325 -39.78 -0.10 9.55
N PHE A 326 -39.11 -1.09 10.16
CA PHE A 326 -37.95 -1.75 9.55
C PHE A 326 -38.32 -2.68 8.38
N CYS A 327 -39.58 -3.11 8.29
CA CYS A 327 -40.12 -3.94 7.21
C CYS A 327 -40.80 -3.14 6.08
N LEU A 328 -40.95 -1.82 6.23
CA LEU A 328 -41.50 -0.90 5.22
C LEU A 328 -40.37 -0.26 4.39
#